data_AF-A0A9W9IYI3-F1
#
_entry.id   AF-A0A9W9IYI3-F1
#
_cell.length_a   1.000
_cell.length_b   1.000
_cell.length_c   1.000
_cell.angle_alpha   90.00
_cell.angle_beta   90.00
_cell.angle_gamma   90.00
#
_symmetry.space_group_name_H-M   'P 1'
#
loop_
_entity.id
_entity.type
_entity.pdbx_description
1 polymer ?
#
loop_
_entity_poly.entity_id
_entity_poly.type
_entity_poly.pdbx_seq_one_letter_code
_entity_poly.pdbx_strand_id
1 'polypeptide(L)'
;MENIDVSNSDLQDFPGSFFLGFARVQIRSFEFGINDEENVLNYLQFFECNGCSRLDPEHHVSAVANQDVFTDAIESQNLSAAAFYDVKNPPVLQLEPGKKLRCIRGHDLLEAAHRYLPPGERWWYTKLYRDGQYI
;
A
#
# COMPACT_ATOMS: atom_id res chain seq x y z
N MET A 1 -10.07 -23.80 -3.00
CA MET A 1 -10.42 -22.36 -2.94
C MET A 1 -9.89 -21.87 -1.62
N GLU A 2 -8.64 -21.40 -1.61
CA GLU A 2 -8.04 -20.79 -0.44
C GLU A 2 -8.76 -19.46 -0.22
N ASN A 3 -9.59 -19.41 0.82
CA ASN A 3 -10.10 -18.15 1.34
C ASN A 3 -8.87 -17.37 1.76
N ILE A 4 -8.55 -16.32 1.01
CA ILE A 4 -7.59 -15.32 1.47
C ILE A 4 -8.26 -14.72 2.70
N ASP A 5 -7.82 -15.16 3.87
CA ASP A 5 -8.04 -14.51 5.16
C ASP A 5 -7.39 -13.12 5.05
N VAL A 6 -8.08 -12.20 4.37
CA VAL A 6 -7.75 -10.80 4.39
C VAL A 6 -7.95 -10.41 5.84
N SER A 7 -6.83 -10.35 6.55
CA SER A 7 -6.68 -10.15 7.98
C SER A 7 -7.82 -9.30 8.53
N ASN A 8 -8.78 -9.96 9.18
CA ASN A 8 -9.97 -9.37 9.77
C ASN A 8 -9.61 -8.29 10.82
N SER A 9 -8.35 -8.28 11.27
CA SER A 9 -7.72 -7.26 12.11
C SER A 9 -7.57 -5.90 11.45
N ASP A 10 -7.28 -5.81 10.14
CA ASP A 10 -7.17 -4.51 9.46
C ASP A 10 -8.56 -3.84 9.29
N LEU A 11 -9.65 -4.62 9.24
CA LEU A 11 -11.03 -4.11 9.15
C LEU A 11 -11.57 -3.60 10.50
N GLN A 12 -10.98 -4.02 11.63
CA GLN A 12 -11.37 -3.52 12.95
C GLN A 12 -10.93 -2.07 13.20
N ASP A 13 -9.78 -1.66 12.64
CA ASP A 13 -9.31 -0.27 12.69
C ASP A 13 -10.07 0.66 11.73
N PHE A 14 -10.75 0.13 10.69
CA PHE A 14 -11.45 0.93 9.68
C PHE A 14 -12.87 0.43 9.39
N PRO A 15 -13.82 0.61 10.32
CA PRO A 15 -15.20 0.21 10.12
C PRO A 15 -15.80 0.94 8.91
N GLY A 16 -16.19 0.18 7.88
CA GLY A 16 -16.78 0.68 6.64
C GLY A 16 -15.85 0.64 5.42
N SER A 17 -14.54 0.44 5.59
CA SER A 17 -13.63 0.37 4.45
C SER A 17 -13.77 -0.95 3.69
N PHE A 18 -13.89 -0.88 2.36
CA PHE A 18 -13.98 -2.08 1.53
C PHE A 18 -12.59 -2.47 1.04
N PHE A 19 -12.16 -3.69 1.35
CA PHE A 19 -10.92 -4.22 0.80
C PHE A 19 -11.03 -4.33 -0.73
N LEU A 20 -10.16 -3.62 -1.44
CA LEU A 20 -10.12 -3.59 -2.90
C LEU A 20 -9.20 -4.68 -3.46
N GLY A 21 -8.16 -5.05 -2.71
CA GLY A 21 -7.16 -6.00 -3.13
C GLY A 21 -5.74 -5.52 -2.84
N PHE A 22 -4.79 -6.09 -3.55
CA PHE A 22 -3.38 -5.83 -3.46
C PHE A 22 -2.90 -5.08 -4.70
N ALA A 23 -2.10 -4.05 -4.50
CA ALA A 23 -1.49 -3.29 -5.57
C ALA A 23 -0.03 -2.99 -5.26
N ARG A 24 0.76 -2.83 -6.33
CA ARG A 24 2.08 -2.20 -6.23
C ARG A 24 1.91 -0.72 -6.46
N VAL A 25 2.04 0.07 -5.40
CA VAL A 25 1.93 1.52 -5.51
C VAL A 25 3.31 2.12 -5.38
N GLN A 26 3.58 3.18 -6.15
CA GLN A 26 4.81 3.93 -5.95
C GLN A 26 4.82 4.60 -4.58
N ILE A 27 5.94 4.50 -3.88
CA ILE A 27 6.13 5.09 -2.54
C ILE A 27 5.86 6.60 -2.57
N ARG A 28 6.10 7.27 -3.70
CA ARG A 28 5.85 8.71 -3.90
C ARG A 28 4.38 9.09 -3.96
N SER A 29 3.51 8.13 -4.28
CA SER A 29 2.07 8.35 -4.39
C SER A 29 1.37 8.25 -3.03
N PHE A 30 2.08 7.94 -1.96
CA PHE A 30 1.53 7.98 -0.61
C PHE A 30 1.65 9.38 0.00
N GLU A 31 0.68 9.70 0.85
CA GLU A 31 0.82 10.78 1.82
C GLU A 31 1.71 10.30 2.95
N PHE A 32 2.92 10.86 3.03
CA PHE A 32 3.79 10.70 4.17
C PHE A 32 3.25 11.54 5.32
N GLY A 33 2.97 10.88 6.44
CA GLY A 33 2.55 11.52 7.66
C GLY A 33 3.74 11.95 8.52
N ILE A 34 3.46 12.15 9.80
CA ILE A 34 4.51 12.29 10.82
C ILE A 34 5.09 10.89 11.01
N ASN A 35 6.35 10.72 10.65
CA ASN A 35 7.09 9.48 10.85
C ASN A 35 7.91 9.58 12.13
N ASP A 36 8.07 8.46 12.84
CA ASP A 36 8.99 8.37 13.95
C ASP A 36 10.37 7.97 13.41
N GLU A 37 11.33 8.89 13.50
CA GLU A 37 12.66 8.71 12.92
C GLU A 37 13.40 7.50 13.54
N GLU A 38 13.13 7.16 14.80
CA GLU A 38 13.71 5.97 15.44
C GLU A 38 13.18 4.68 14.80
N ASN A 39 11.86 4.62 14.55
CA ASN A 39 11.25 3.48 13.87
C ASN A 39 11.72 3.37 12.41
N VAL A 40 11.86 4.50 11.71
CA VAL A 40 12.42 4.54 10.36
C VAL A 40 13.83 3.96 10.33
N LEU A 41 14.68 4.35 11.27
CA LEU A 41 16.05 3.83 11.39
C LEU A 41 16.07 2.34 11.73
N ASN A 42 15.17 1.87 12.60
CA ASN A 42 15.03 0.45 12.91
C ASN A 42 14.64 -0.36 11.67
N TYR A 43 13.67 0.12 10.86
CA TYR A 43 13.31 -0.53 9.60
C TYR A 43 14.45 -0.49 8.58
N LEU A 44 15.18 0.62 8.48
CA LEU A 44 16.37 0.73 7.62
C LEU A 44 17.42 -0.32 7.98
N GLN A 45 17.77 -0.40 9.26
CA GLN A 45 18.74 -1.37 9.75
C GLN A 45 18.25 -2.81 9.56
N PHE A 46 16.93 -3.04 9.72
CA PHE A 46 16.33 -4.33 9.40
C PHE A 46 16.48 -4.67 7.91
N PHE A 47 16.25 -3.72 7.01
CA PHE A 47 16.41 -3.92 5.57
C PHE A 47 17.86 -4.19 5.15
N GLU A 48 18.82 -3.56 5.82
CA GLU A 48 20.24 -3.80 5.61
C GLU A 48 20.67 -5.20 6.11
N CYS A 49 20.18 -5.62 7.28
CA CYS A 49 20.57 -6.88 7.91
C CYS A 49 19.85 -8.12 7.33
N ASN A 50 18.53 -8.03 7.15
CA ASN A 50 17.67 -9.17 6.77
C ASN A 50 17.19 -9.11 5.32
N GLY A 51 17.45 -7.99 4.62
CA GLY A 51 16.90 -7.72 3.32
C GLY A 51 15.51 -7.06 3.37
N CYS A 52 15.08 -6.59 2.21
CA CYS A 52 13.79 -5.94 2.02
C CYS A 52 12.73 -6.99 1.66
N SER A 53 12.10 -7.62 2.65
CA SER A 53 11.01 -8.58 2.41
C SER A 53 9.71 -7.84 2.07
N ARG A 54 9.63 -7.29 0.85
CA ARG A 54 8.47 -6.54 0.30
C ARG A 54 7.19 -7.38 0.21
N LEU A 55 7.29 -8.70 0.31
CA LEU A 55 6.19 -9.65 0.23
C LEU A 55 5.76 -10.19 1.60
N ASP A 56 6.49 -9.85 2.66
CA ASP A 56 6.21 -10.36 3.99
C ASP A 56 4.90 -9.79 4.51
N PRO A 57 3.93 -10.61 4.95
CA PRO A 57 2.67 -10.13 5.52
C PRO A 57 2.86 -9.20 6.71
N GLU A 58 3.96 -9.31 7.46
CA GLU A 58 4.29 -8.38 8.56
C GLU A 58 4.70 -6.98 8.06
N HIS A 59 5.14 -6.87 6.81
CA HIS A 59 5.58 -5.63 6.16
C HIS A 59 4.56 -5.10 5.13
N HIS A 60 3.35 -5.63 5.12
CA HIS A 60 2.29 -5.13 4.24
C HIS A 60 1.86 -3.74 4.71
N VAL A 61 1.95 -2.79 3.79
CA VAL A 61 1.44 -1.44 4.00
C VAL A 61 -0.05 -1.45 3.70
N SER A 62 -0.84 -0.86 4.58
CA SER A 62 -2.27 -0.65 4.33
C SER A 62 -2.49 0.80 3.97
N ALA A 63 -3.24 1.04 2.89
CA ALA A 63 -3.58 2.38 2.46
C ALA A 63 -5.01 2.47 1.94
N VAL A 64 -5.61 3.62 2.16
CA VAL A 64 -6.93 3.96 1.64
C VAL A 64 -6.79 4.84 0.40
N ALA A 65 -7.50 4.42 -0.64
CA ALA A 65 -7.71 5.19 -1.84
C ALA A 65 -9.10 5.84 -1.82
N ASN A 66 -9.16 7.11 -2.19
CA ASN A 66 -10.44 7.75 -2.49
C ASN A 66 -11.05 7.07 -3.73
N GLN A 67 -12.37 6.89 -3.75
CA GLN A 67 -13.07 6.20 -4.84
C GLN A 67 -12.82 6.86 -6.20
N ASP A 68 -12.79 8.20 -6.26
CA ASP A 68 -12.46 8.91 -7.50
C ASP A 68 -11.03 8.60 -7.95
N VAL A 69 -10.07 8.61 -7.02
CA VAL A 69 -8.65 8.34 -7.30
C VAL A 69 -8.44 6.91 -7.77
N PHE A 70 -9.11 5.95 -7.13
CA PHE A 70 -9.00 4.54 -7.47
C PHE A 70 -9.65 4.26 -8.83
N THR A 71 -10.87 4.77 -9.06
CA THR A 71 -11.59 4.57 -10.32
C THR A 71 -10.83 5.18 -11.49
N ASP A 72 -10.39 6.44 -11.35
CA ASP A 72 -9.62 7.15 -12.37
C ASP A 72 -8.27 6.45 -12.67
N ALA A 73 -7.58 5.96 -11.64
CA ALA A 73 -6.34 5.20 -11.82
C ALA A 73 -6.56 3.86 -12.53
N ILE A 74 -7.67 3.17 -12.26
CA ILE A 74 -8.01 1.90 -12.92
C ILE A 74 -8.43 2.14 -14.37
N GLU A 75 -9.28 3.14 -14.61
CA GLU A 75 -9.77 3.48 -15.94
C GLU A 75 -8.63 3.98 -16.84
N SER A 76 -7.77 4.87 -16.34
CA SER A 76 -6.59 5.37 -17.07
C SER A 76 -5.62 4.24 -17.44
N GLN A 77 -5.47 3.24 -16.58
CA GLN A 77 -4.55 2.12 -16.80
C GLN A 77 -5.23 0.88 -17.40
N ASN A 78 -6.53 0.94 -17.71
CA ASN A 78 -7.35 -0.21 -18.14
C ASN A 78 -7.14 -1.45 -17.25
N LEU A 79 -6.99 -1.25 -15.94
CA LEU A 79 -6.81 -2.34 -14.99
C LEU A 79 -8.17 -2.99 -14.71
N SER A 80 -8.19 -4.29 -14.47
CA SER A 80 -9.40 -4.95 -13.97
C SER A 80 -9.36 -4.99 -12.45
N ALA A 81 -10.48 -4.75 -11.79
CA ALA A 81 -10.61 -4.96 -10.34
C ALA A 81 -10.18 -6.39 -9.95
N ALA A 82 -10.41 -7.38 -10.82
CA ALA A 82 -9.98 -8.76 -10.62
C ALA A 82 -8.45 -8.91 -10.50
N ALA A 83 -7.67 -8.04 -11.14
CA ALA A 83 -6.20 -8.09 -11.08
C ALA A 83 -5.67 -7.76 -9.69
N PHE A 84 -6.38 -6.93 -8.92
CA PHE A 84 -6.00 -6.60 -7.54
C PHE A 84 -6.19 -7.79 -6.59
N TYR A 85 -6.98 -8.79 -6.94
CA TYR A 85 -7.09 -10.00 -6.14
C TYR A 85 -5.92 -10.99 -6.36
N ASP A 86 -5.06 -10.73 -7.34
CA ASP A 86 -3.86 -11.56 -7.58
C ASP A 86 -2.70 -11.13 -6.67
N VAL A 87 -2.47 -11.92 -5.61
CA VAL A 87 -1.36 -11.76 -4.66
C VAL A 87 0.00 -11.97 -5.33
N LYS A 88 0.08 -12.85 -6.34
CA LYS A 88 1.35 -13.22 -6.99
C LYS A 88 1.82 -12.13 -7.93
N ASN A 89 0.90 -11.55 -8.70
CA ASN A 89 1.20 -10.49 -9.67
C ASN A 89 0.20 -9.34 -9.56
N PRO A 90 0.21 -8.60 -8.44
CA PRO A 90 -0.64 -7.43 -8.31
C PRO A 90 -0.25 -6.37 -9.35
N PRO A 91 -1.24 -5.68 -9.93
CA PRO A 91 -0.98 -4.61 -10.88
C PRO A 91 -0.24 -3.45 -10.21
N VAL A 92 0.54 -2.71 -11.01
CA VAL A 92 1.13 -1.47 -10.57
C VAL A 92 0.07 -0.38 -10.68
N LEU A 93 -0.33 0.19 -9.54
CA LEU A 93 -1.25 1.31 -9.51
C LEU A 93 -0.45 2.60 -9.61
N GLN A 94 -0.42 3.19 -10.80
CA GLN A 94 0.10 4.54 -10.99
C GLN A 94 -1.02 5.54 -10.71
N LEU A 95 -0.71 6.56 -9.93
CA LEU A 95 -1.63 7.66 -9.65
C LEU A 95 -1.23 8.86 -10.48
N GLU A 96 -2.24 9.58 -10.99
CA GLU A 96 -2.05 10.88 -11.62
C GLU A 96 -1.28 11.85 -10.69
N PRO A 97 -0.38 12.68 -11.24
CA PRO A 97 0.38 13.64 -10.44
C PRO A 97 -0.55 14.58 -9.68
N GLY A 98 -0.47 14.56 -8.35
CA GLY A 98 -1.34 15.35 -7.46
C GLY A 98 -2.42 14.51 -6.76
N LYS A 99 -2.67 13.27 -7.20
CA LYS A 99 -3.46 12.29 -6.44
C LYS A 99 -2.54 11.50 -5.53
N LYS A 100 -2.94 11.32 -4.28
CA LYS A 100 -2.19 10.53 -3.30
C LYS A 100 -3.09 9.55 -2.56
N LEU A 101 -2.52 8.44 -2.13
CA LEU A 101 -3.15 7.50 -1.21
C LEU A 101 -2.84 7.89 0.21
N ARG A 102 -3.85 7.78 1.07
CA ARG A 102 -3.63 7.90 2.51
C ARG A 102 -3.03 6.58 2.98
N CYS A 103 -1.73 6.58 3.26
CA CYS A 103 -1.14 5.47 4.01
C CYS A 103 -1.78 5.46 5.39
N ILE A 104 -2.08 4.27 5.88
CA ILE A 104 -2.74 4.05 7.15
C ILE A 104 -1.81 3.31 8.11
N ARG A 105 -1.12 2.31 7.57
CA ARG A 105 -0.23 1.45 8.33
C ARG A 105 1.07 1.26 7.57
N GLY A 106 2.19 1.40 8.28
CA GLY A 106 3.53 1.27 7.70
C GLY A 106 4.07 2.58 7.13
N HIS A 107 3.75 3.73 7.72
CA HIS A 107 4.35 5.02 7.35
C HIS A 107 5.87 5.02 7.51
N ASP A 108 6.36 4.61 8.69
CA ASP A 108 7.79 4.54 8.97
C ASP A 108 8.50 3.55 8.05
N LEU A 109 7.81 2.46 7.72
CA LEU A 109 8.31 1.42 6.82
C LEU A 109 8.37 1.92 5.37
N LEU A 110 7.37 2.65 4.88
CA LEU A 110 7.40 3.31 3.58
C LEU A 110 8.52 4.35 3.49
N GLU A 111 8.74 5.12 4.54
CA GLU A 111 9.82 6.11 4.61
C GLU A 111 11.20 5.44 4.60
N ALA A 112 11.39 4.40 5.42
CA ALA A 112 12.60 3.58 5.42
C ALA A 112 12.84 2.97 4.02
N ALA A 113 11.80 2.42 3.41
CA ALA A 113 11.87 1.87 2.07
C ALA A 113 12.19 2.94 1.02
N HIS A 114 11.65 4.15 1.17
CA HIS A 114 11.94 5.28 0.28
C HIS A 114 13.43 5.66 0.30
N ARG A 115 14.04 5.64 1.49
CA ARG A 115 15.45 5.95 1.72
C ARG A 115 16.37 4.83 1.25
N TYR A 116 15.98 3.57 1.48
CA TYR A 116 16.78 2.40 1.12
C TYR A 116 16.72 2.05 -0.37
N LEU A 117 15.56 2.20 -1.01
CA LEU A 117 15.34 1.69 -2.36
C LEU A 117 15.80 2.65 -3.48
N PRO A 118 16.44 2.12 -4.53
CA PRO A 118 16.83 2.92 -5.68
C PRO A 118 15.60 3.46 -6.41
N PRO A 119 15.69 4.62 -7.09
CA PRO A 119 14.55 5.32 -7.68
C PRO A 119 13.71 4.50 -8.66
N GLY A 120 14.29 3.48 -9.31
CA GLY A 120 13.56 2.57 -10.21
C GLY A 120 12.71 1.49 -9.51
N GLU A 121 12.96 1.22 -8.23
CA GLU A 121 12.28 0.18 -7.45
C GLU A 121 11.48 0.74 -6.27
N ARG A 122 11.15 2.03 -6.28
CA ARG A 122 10.37 2.67 -5.20
C ARG A 122 8.87 2.36 -5.30
N TRP A 123 8.54 1.08 -5.34
CA TRP A 123 7.18 0.57 -5.23
C TRP A 123 7.10 -0.32 -3.99
N TRP A 124 5.93 -0.33 -3.35
CA TRP A 124 5.67 -1.17 -2.20
C TRP A 124 4.41 -2.00 -2.40
N TYR A 125 4.37 -3.18 -1.77
CA TYR A 125 3.19 -4.03 -1.76
C TYR A 125 2.19 -3.47 -0.75
N THR A 126 1.04 -3.05 -1.26
CA THR A 126 0.05 -2.35 -0.46
C THR A 126 -1.31 -3.01 -0.57
N LYS A 127 -1.92 -3.24 0.60
CA LYS A 127 -3.32 -3.57 0.72
C LYS A 127 -4.13 -2.29 0.50
N LEU A 128 -4.89 -2.27 -0.58
CA LEU A 128 -5.76 -1.15 -0.90
C LEU A 128 -7.13 -1.35 -0.29
N TYR A 129 -7.59 -0.28 0.36
CA TYR A 129 -8.93 -0.17 0.90
C TYR A 129 -9.62 1.02 0.27
N ARG A 130 -10.93 0.89 0.03
CA ARG A 130 -11.79 1.98 -0.36
C ARG A 130 -12.29 2.66 0.90
N ASP A 131 -12.23 3.98 0.93
CA ASP A 131 -12.89 4.78 1.97
C ASP A 131 -14.39 4.53 1.91
N GLY A 132 -14.93 3.90 2.95
CA GLY A 132 -16.37 3.73 3.11
C GLY A 132 -16.95 4.93 3.83
N GLN A 133 -17.01 6.07 3.17
CA GLN A 133 -17.87 7.15 3.64
C GLN A 133 -19.32 6.63 3.63
N TYR A 134 -19.81 6.25 4.81
CA TYR A 134 -21.24 6.14 5.08
C TYR A 134 -21.85 7.53 4.82
N ILE A 135 -22.62 7.63 3.74
CA ILE A 135 -23.62 8.70 3.57
C ILE A 135 -24.82 8.45 4.49
#